data_AF-A0A4R4X5W0-F1
#
_entry.id   AF-A0A4R4X5W0-F1
#
_cell.length_a   1.000
_cell.length_b   1.000
_cell.length_c   1.000
_cell.angle_alpha   90.00
_cell.angle_beta   90.00
_cell.angle_gamma   90.00
#
_symmetry.space_group_name_H-M   'P 1'
#
loop_
_entity.id
_entity.type
_entity.pdbx_description
1 polymer ?
#
loop_
_entity_poly.entity_id
_entity_poly.type
_entity_poly.pdbx_seq_one_letter_code
_entity_poly.pdbx_strand_id
1 'polypeptide(L)' 'MAGAASADADGHGFSWELRRIGTGIAWCVDVTVRLGAAPTTELATALGALLHHHRQAIRALGLIPVTIERLA' A
#
# COMPACT_ATOMS: atom_id res chain seq x y z
N MET A 1 15.84 -4.48 -2.79
CA MET A 1 14.84 -3.39 -2.74
C MET A 1 15.31 -2.30 -3.72
N ALA A 2 14.41 -1.75 -4.54
CA ALA A 2 14.77 -0.75 -5.56
C ALA A 2 14.40 0.69 -5.17
N GLY A 3 13.47 0.84 -4.23
CA GLY A 3 13.14 2.10 -3.60
C GLY A 3 12.28 1.85 -2.38
N ALA A 4 12.39 2.74 -1.39
CA ALA A 4 11.47 2.78 -0.27
C ALA A 4 11.22 4.24 0.13
N ALA A 5 10.05 4.47 0.68
CA ALA A 5 9.67 5.73 1.28
C ALA A 5 8.85 5.45 2.54
N SER A 6 8.96 6.34 3.53
CA SER A 6 8.13 6.31 4.72
C SER A 6 7.72 7.72 5.11
N ALA A 7 6.54 7.84 5.69
CA ALA A 7 6.01 9.08 6.23
C ALA A 7 5.24 8.80 7.51
N ASP A 8 5.35 9.71 8.48
CA ASP A 8 4.50 9.72 9.67
C ASP A 8 3.62 10.98 9.62
N ALA A 9 2.32 10.80 9.82
CA ALA A 9 1.35 11.89 9.84
C ALA A 9 0.26 11.59 10.88
N ASP A 10 -0.02 12.55 11.77
CA ASP A 10 -1.05 12.45 12.81
C ASP A 10 -0.97 11.17 13.67
N GLY A 11 0.26 10.69 13.93
CA GLY A 11 0.48 9.45 14.70
C GLY A 11 0.23 8.15 13.91
N HIS A 12 0.00 8.25 12.60
CA HIS A 12 -0.09 7.14 11.66
C HIS A 12 1.23 7.01 10.89
N GLY A 13 1.69 5.77 10.71
CA GLY A 13 2.87 5.47 9.92
C GLY A 13 2.48 4.89 8.56
N PHE A 14 3.13 5.37 7.51
CA PHE A 14 2.93 4.91 6.14
C PHE A 14 4.28 4.54 5.55
N SER A 15 4.36 3.39 4.89
CA SER A 15 5.57 3.00 4.17
C SER A 15 5.26 2.32 2.85
N TRP A 16 6.14 2.53 1.88
CA TRP A 16 6.10 1.95 0.55
C TRP A 16 7.43 1.33 0.24
N GLU A 17 7.40 0.12 -0.31
CA GLU A 17 8.58 -0.54 -0.85
C GLU A 17 8.35 -0.91 -2.30
N LEU A 18 9.27 -0.51 -3.18
CA LEU A 18 9.31 -0.93 -4.57
C LEU A 18 10.39 -2.02 -4.73
N ARG A 19 9.99 -3.18 -5.24
CA ARG A 19 10.90 -4.29 -5.53
C ARG A 19 10.59 -4.97 -6.85
N ARG A 20 11.62 -5.50 -7.50
CA ARG A 20 11.46 -6.41 -8.64
C ARG A 20 10.92 -7.76 -8.14
N ILE A 21 10.05 -8.40 -8.91
CA ILE A 21 9.60 -9.79 -8.70
C ILE A 21 10.23 -10.69 -9.77
N GLY A 22 10.74 -11.84 -9.35
CA GLY A 22 11.26 -12.89 -10.24
C GLY A 22 12.49 -12.45 -11.01
N THR A 23 12.64 -12.94 -12.25
CA THR A 23 13.76 -12.64 -13.15
C THR A 23 13.73 -11.23 -13.75
N GLY A 24 12.87 -10.35 -13.25
CA GLY A 24 13.06 -8.91 -13.36
C GLY A 24 12.07 -8.17 -14.26
N ILE A 25 11.11 -8.81 -14.93
CA ILE A 25 10.14 -8.06 -15.76
C ILE A 25 9.00 -7.44 -14.97
N ALA A 26 8.72 -7.94 -13.76
CA ALA A 26 7.63 -7.47 -12.92
C ALA A 26 8.12 -6.64 -11.75
N TRP A 27 7.30 -5.67 -11.36
CA TRP A 27 7.51 -4.80 -10.21
C TRP A 27 6.37 -5.01 -9.19
N CYS A 28 6.72 -4.88 -7.92
CA CYS A 28 5.77 -4.89 -6.82
C CYS A 28 5.99 -3.68 -5.94
N VAL A 29 4.87 -3.06 -5.60
CA VAL A 29 4.78 -2.00 -4.60
C VAL A 29 4.05 -2.60 -3.41
N ASP A 30 4.75 -2.76 -2.30
CA ASP A 30 4.17 -3.14 -1.02
C ASP A 30 3.85 -1.86 -0.24
N VAL A 31 2.59 -1.70 0.17
CA VAL A 31 2.12 -0.56 0.97
C VAL A 31 1.77 -1.06 2.35
N THR A 32 2.39 -0.49 3.38
CA THR A 32 2.06 -0.77 4.77
C THR A 32 1.53 0.48 5.43
N VAL A 33 0.41 0.36 6.12
CA VAL A 33 -0.16 1.44 6.92
C VAL A 33 -0.34 0.96 8.34
N ARG A 34 0.28 1.68 9.27
CA ARG A 34 0.17 1.45 10.70
C ARG A 34 -0.67 2.56 11.29
N LEU A 35 -1.90 2.22 11.62
CA LEU A 35 -2.81 3.16 12.27
C LEU A 35 -2.40 3.36 13.73
N GLY A 36 -2.39 4.61 14.19
CA GLY A 36 -2.15 4.97 15.59
C GLY A 36 -3.29 4.51 16.52
N ALA A 37 -3.14 4.75 17.82
CA ALA A 37 -4.00 4.19 18.87
C ALA A 37 -5.48 4.61 18.83
N ALA A 38 -5.81 5.69 18.11
CA ALA A 38 -7.19 6.16 17.92
C ALA A 38 -7.46 6.43 16.43
N PRO A 39 -7.53 5.39 15.59
CA PRO A 39 -7.91 5.59 14.20
C PRO A 39 -9.37 6.03 14.15
N THR A 40 -9.63 7.17 13.51
CA THR A 40 -11.01 7.54 13.21
C THR A 40 -11.58 6.55 12.20
N THR A 41 -12.86 6.18 12.36
CA THR A 41 -13.57 5.33 11.39
C THR A 41 -13.51 5.93 9.98
N GLU A 42 -13.46 7.25 9.89
CA GLU A 42 -13.32 8.01 8.64
C GLU A 42 -11.97 7.74 7.96
N LEU A 43 -10.86 7.79 8.71
CA LEU A 43 -9.53 7.48 8.18
C LEU A 43 -9.43 6.05 7.68
N ALA A 44 -9.93 5.08 8.45
CA ALA A 44 -9.93 3.67 8.04
C ALA A 44 -10.75 3.47 6.75
N THR A 45 -11.91 4.14 6.65
CA THR A 45 -12.77 4.08 5.46
C THR A 45 -12.10 4.72 4.24
N ALA A 46 -11.53 5.92 4.41
CA ALA A 46 -10.82 6.62 3.35
C ALA A 46 -9.61 5.83 2.84
N LEU A 47 -8.86 5.19 3.75
CA LEU A 47 -7.73 4.34 3.40
C LEU A 47 -8.18 3.10 2.60
N GLY A 48 -9.25 2.43 3.05
CA GLY A 48 -9.83 1.31 2.31
C GLY A 48 -10.27 1.71 0.90
N ALA A 49 -10.91 2.87 0.75
CA ALA A 49 -11.32 3.40 -0.54
C ALA A 49 -10.11 3.71 -1.46
N LEU A 50 -9.05 4.31 -0.92
CA LEU A 50 -7.82 4.61 -1.66
C LEU A 50 -7.15 3.34 -2.18
N LEU A 51 -6.96 2.34 -1.31
CA LEU A 51 -6.37 1.05 -1.68
C LEU A 51 -7.21 0.33 -2.74
N HIS A 52 -8.55 0.38 -2.60
CA HIS A 52 -9.45 -0.16 -3.61
C HIS A 52 -9.28 0.55 -4.95
N HIS A 53 -9.25 1.89 -4.96
CA HIS A 53 -9.09 2.68 -6.17
C HIS A 53 -7.76 2.38 -6.88
N HIS A 54 -6.65 2.34 -6.14
CA HIS A 54 -5.35 1.97 -6.71
C HIS A 54 -5.36 0.56 -7.30
N ARG A 55 -5.97 -0.42 -6.61
CA ARG A 55 -6.12 -1.77 -7.14
C ARG A 55 -6.89 -1.79 -8.47
N GLN A 56 -7.95 -1.00 -8.59
CA GLN A 56 -8.71 -0.90 -9.84
C GLN A 56 -7.90 -0.24 -10.96
N ALA A 57 -7.20 0.86 -10.67
CA ALA A 57 -6.36 1.55 -11.64
C ALA A 57 -5.24 0.64 -12.19
N ILE A 58 -4.59 -0.14 -11.31
CA ILE A 58 -3.57 -1.12 -11.70
C ILE A 58 -4.16 -2.21 -12.59
N ARG A 59 -5.35 -2.74 -12.26
CA ARG A 59 -6.04 -3.74 -13.10
C ARG A 59 -6.41 -3.20 -14.48
N ALA A 60 -6.86 -1.95 -14.56
CA ALA A 60 -7.19 -1.31 -15.83
C ALA A 60 -5.96 -1.20 -16.77
N LEU A 61 -4.75 -1.19 -16.22
CA LEU A 61 -3.50 -1.20 -16.96
C LEU A 61 -3.01 -2.62 -17.32
N GLY A 62 -3.79 -3.67 -17.03
CA GLY A 62 -3.42 -5.07 -17.29
C GLY A 62 -2.42 -5.66 -16.28
N LEU A 63 -2.12 -4.95 -15.19
CA LEU A 63 -1.23 -5.41 -14.13
C LEU A 63 -2.01 -6.25 -13.11
N ILE A 64 -1.34 -7.23 -12.49
CA ILE A 64 -1.92 -8.07 -11.42
C ILE A 64 -1.50 -7.49 -10.07
N PRO A 65 -2.38 -6.78 -9.34
CA PRO A 65 -2.06 -6.33 -7.99
C PRO A 65 -1.97 -7.53 -7.06
N VAL A 66 -0.79 -7.74 -6.48
CA VAL A 66 -0.57 -8.67 -5.38
C VAL A 66 -0.68 -7.84 -4.10
N THR A 67 -1.80 -7.98 -3.40
CA THR A 67 -1.99 -7.34 -2.10
C THR A 67 -1.58 -8.34 -1.02
N ILE A 68 -0.64 -7.96 -0.16
CA ILE A 68 -0.36 -8.68 1.09
C ILE A 68 -0.97 -7.84 2.21
N GLU A 69 -2.14 -8.24 2.70
CA GLU A 69 -2.64 -7.70 3.97
C GLU A 69 -1.92 -8.41 5.12
N ARG A 70 -1.21 -7.66 5.95
CA ARG A 70 -0.79 -8.12 7.27
C ARG A 70 -1.59 -7.35 8.31
N LEU A 71 -2.64 -7.98 8.81
CA LEU A 71 -3.29 -7.56 10.04
C LEU A 71 -2.33 -7.96 11.18
N ALA A 72 -1.87 -6.98 11.95
CA ALA A 72 -1.11 -7.18 13.18
C ALA A 72 -2.06 -7.24 14.37
#